data_AF-A0A644Y7Z5-F1
#
_entry.id   AF-A0A644Y7Z5-F1
#
_cell.length_a   1.000
_cell.length_b   1.000
_cell.length_c   1.000
_cell.angle_alpha   90.00
_cell.angle_beta   90.00
_cell.angle_gamma   90.00
#
_symmetry.space_group_name_H-M   'P 1'
#
loop_
_entity.id
_entity.type
_entity.pdbx_description
1 polymer ?
#
loop_
_entity_poly.entity_id
_entity_poly.type
_entity_poly.pdbx_seq_one_letter_code
_entity_poly.pdbx_strand_id
1 'polypeptide(L)'
;MRDIPNSQKAYKSGEKLVYIINYEWGMVKTDVGEAEVMLRMDRNERYGEHFHAVVKGTTYKFYDIFFKVRDLFESRFNTVNGRPFYFHRDIAEGRYRMKNTHHYNKDYTINATVQRKSDPARDTLLKGTVCTFDLVSLFYFARNLDFSEVPAGVPQPISFAIDDEVFNLYYKFLGRENKRIPGLGHFKTMKFAAKVVAGEVFSGKEEIILWVSDDANMVPLLFETPIMVGKVTGRLSLFDNLKYPLSSKLK
;
A
#
# COMPACT_ATOMS: atom_id res chain seq x y z
N MET A 1 -5.32 19.72 -3.38
CA MET A 1 -4.32 18.64 -3.52
C MET A 1 -3.10 19.26 -4.19
N ARG A 2 -1.90 18.95 -3.70
CA ARG A 2 -0.64 19.53 -4.20
C ARG A 2 -0.17 18.76 -5.43
N ASP A 3 0.29 19.48 -6.45
CA ASP A 3 1.00 18.88 -7.57
C ASP A 3 2.39 18.41 -7.14
N ILE A 4 2.80 17.25 -7.64
CA ILE A 4 4.09 16.63 -7.36
C ILE A 4 4.89 16.70 -8.67
N PRO A 5 5.78 17.68 -8.87
CA PRO A 5 6.61 17.73 -10.07
C PRO A 5 7.39 16.44 -10.27
N ASN A 6 7.64 16.04 -11.52
CA ASN A 6 8.39 14.80 -11.79
C ASN A 6 9.78 14.80 -11.13
N SER A 7 10.44 15.96 -11.01
CA SER A 7 11.73 16.10 -10.32
C SER A 7 11.66 15.81 -8.81
N GLN A 8 10.49 15.98 -8.18
CA GLN A 8 10.27 15.78 -6.74
C GLN A 8 9.68 14.40 -6.42
N LYS A 9 9.29 13.61 -7.43
CA LYS A 9 8.73 12.27 -7.19
C LYS A 9 9.73 11.32 -6.56
N ALA A 10 9.29 10.50 -5.61
CA ALA A 10 10.11 9.46 -4.97
C ALA A 10 10.34 8.19 -5.84
N TYR A 11 9.69 8.10 -6.99
CA TYR A 11 9.68 6.92 -7.86
C TYR A 11 9.66 7.31 -9.34
N LYS A 12 9.92 6.33 -10.21
CA LYS A 12 9.85 6.45 -11.68
C LYS A 12 9.26 5.19 -12.30
N SER A 13 8.85 5.28 -13.57
CA SER A 13 8.38 4.12 -14.33
C SER A 13 9.43 3.01 -14.37
N GLY A 14 8.96 1.76 -14.26
CA GLY A 14 9.75 0.55 -14.20
C GLY A 14 10.22 0.18 -12.79
N GLU A 15 9.84 0.91 -11.75
CA GLU A 15 10.16 0.54 -10.36
C GLU A 15 9.51 -0.80 -10.01
N LYS A 16 10.28 -1.67 -9.35
CA LYS A 16 9.81 -2.95 -8.80
C LYS A 16 10.25 -3.11 -7.35
N LEU A 17 9.33 -3.49 -6.47
CA LEU A 17 9.59 -3.79 -5.06
C LEU A 17 9.01 -5.16 -4.73
N VAL A 18 9.77 -6.01 -4.03
CA VAL A 18 9.30 -7.33 -3.59
C VAL A 18 9.42 -7.42 -2.08
N TYR A 19 8.31 -7.76 -1.44
CA TYR A 19 8.19 -7.93 -0.01
C TYR A 19 8.01 -9.38 0.33
N ILE A 20 8.72 -9.87 1.36
CA ILE A 20 8.46 -11.18 1.94
C ILE A 20 7.54 -11.00 3.13
N ILE A 21 6.47 -11.81 3.17
CA ILE A 21 5.47 -11.81 4.23
C ILE A 21 5.79 -12.93 5.22
N ASN A 22 5.83 -12.58 6.50
CA ASN A 22 6.12 -13.46 7.61
C ASN A 22 4.91 -13.55 8.52
N TYR A 23 4.60 -14.77 8.95
CA TYR A 23 3.65 -15.02 10.03
C TYR A 23 4.40 -15.45 11.29
N GLU A 24 4.05 -14.82 12.41
CA GLU A 24 4.62 -15.07 13.73
C GLU A 24 3.51 -15.51 14.69
N TRP A 25 3.64 -16.73 15.25
CA TRP A 25 2.74 -17.27 16.26
C TRP A 25 3.55 -17.95 17.38
N GLY A 26 3.54 -17.35 18.58
CA GLY A 26 4.37 -17.80 19.68
C GLY A 26 5.86 -17.74 19.33
N MET A 27 6.55 -18.88 19.37
CA MET A 27 7.97 -19.00 18.99
C MET A 27 8.18 -19.29 17.49
N VAL A 28 7.12 -19.58 16.73
CA VAL A 28 7.22 -19.92 15.31
C VAL A 28 7.22 -18.64 14.49
N LYS A 29 8.27 -18.44 13.69
CA LYS A 29 8.36 -17.38 12.68
C LYS A 29 8.66 -17.99 11.33
N THR A 30 7.83 -17.70 10.33
CA THR A 30 7.95 -18.36 9.03
C THR A 30 7.57 -17.44 7.87
N ASP A 31 8.31 -17.55 6.77
CA ASP A 31 8.06 -16.82 5.53
C ASP A 31 6.93 -17.53 4.77
N VAL A 32 5.75 -16.91 4.70
CA VAL A 32 4.52 -17.55 4.19
C VAL A 32 4.20 -17.18 2.74
N GLY A 33 4.79 -16.10 2.23
CA GLY A 33 4.51 -15.59 0.90
C GLY A 33 5.28 -14.33 0.56
N GLU A 34 4.89 -13.73 -0.55
CA GLU A 34 5.49 -12.50 -1.08
C GLU A 34 4.44 -11.56 -1.69
N ALA A 35 4.77 -10.27 -1.70
CA ALA A 35 4.04 -9.26 -2.44
C ALA A 35 4.98 -8.56 -3.43
N GLU A 36 4.63 -8.58 -4.71
CA GLU A 36 5.35 -7.89 -5.79
C GLU A 36 4.60 -6.63 -6.19
N VAL A 37 5.28 -5.49 -6.14
CA VAL A 37 4.78 -4.18 -6.57
C VAL A 37 5.54 -3.76 -7.82
N MET A 38 4.83 -3.44 -8.89
CA MET A 38 5.40 -2.96 -10.15
C MET A 38 4.73 -1.66 -10.57
N LEU A 39 5.54 -0.68 -10.99
CA LEU A 39 5.07 0.59 -11.55
C LEU A 39 5.47 0.71 -13.01
N ARG A 40 4.55 1.11 -13.88
CA ARG A 40 4.87 1.50 -15.25
C ARG A 40 4.14 2.78 -15.66
N MET A 41 4.70 3.50 -16.61
CA MET A 41 3.99 4.52 -17.36
C MET A 41 3.09 3.85 -18.39
N ASP A 42 1.89 4.39 -18.57
CA ASP A 42 0.91 3.97 -19.57
C ASP A 42 0.25 5.22 -20.17
N ARG A 43 -0.47 5.07 -21.28
CA ARG A 43 -1.14 6.18 -21.96
C ARG A 43 -2.45 5.73 -22.58
N ASN A 44 -3.51 6.52 -22.40
CA ASN A 44 -4.77 6.34 -23.11
C ASN A 44 -5.38 7.69 -23.52
N GLU A 45 -6.36 7.66 -24.41
CA GLU A 45 -6.99 8.87 -24.96
C GLU A 45 -7.72 9.71 -23.91
N ARG A 46 -8.35 9.05 -22.92
CA ARG A 46 -9.20 9.72 -21.93
C ARG A 46 -8.42 10.43 -20.82
N TYR A 47 -7.28 9.87 -20.42
CA TYR A 47 -6.50 10.33 -19.27
C TYR A 47 -5.08 10.77 -19.60
N GLY A 48 -4.62 10.59 -20.84
CA GLY A 48 -3.26 10.89 -21.25
C GLY A 48 -2.24 9.95 -20.61
N GLU A 49 -1.02 10.45 -20.39
CA GLU A 49 0.03 9.73 -19.67
C GLU A 49 -0.32 9.59 -18.18
N HIS A 50 -0.19 8.37 -17.67
CA HIS A 50 -0.54 8.04 -16.30
C HIS A 50 0.35 6.91 -15.79
N PHE A 51 0.43 6.79 -14.47
CA PHE A 51 1.03 5.61 -13.86
C PHE A 51 0.01 4.48 -13.82
N HIS A 52 0.50 3.27 -14.03
CA HIS A 52 -0.21 2.02 -13.82
C HIS A 52 0.63 1.17 -12.86
N ALA A 53 0.11 1.02 -11.63
CA ALA A 53 0.73 0.19 -10.61
C ALA A 53 -0.03 -1.12 -10.44
N VAL A 54 0.71 -2.21 -10.29
CA VAL A 54 0.18 -3.55 -10.06
C VAL A 54 0.85 -4.12 -8.82
N VAL A 55 0.05 -4.61 -7.87
CA VAL A 55 0.50 -5.35 -6.69
C VAL A 55 -0.05 -6.75 -6.75
N LYS A 56 0.82 -7.76 -6.60
CA LYS A 56 0.43 -9.17 -6.54
C LYS A 56 0.85 -9.77 -5.22
N GLY A 57 -0.10 -10.28 -4.43
CA GLY A 57 0.16 -11.01 -3.19
C GLY A 57 0.02 -12.51 -3.42
N THR A 58 1.03 -13.29 -3.05
CA THR A 58 0.98 -14.75 -3.20
C THR A 58 1.57 -15.47 -2.00
N THR A 59 0.91 -16.54 -1.55
CA THR A 59 1.53 -17.51 -0.62
C THR A 59 2.45 -18.46 -1.36
N TYR A 60 3.51 -18.92 -0.68
CA TYR A 60 4.40 -19.93 -1.24
C TYR A 60 3.70 -21.28 -1.36
N LYS A 61 4.10 -22.08 -2.37
CA LYS A 61 3.46 -23.37 -2.72
C LYS A 61 3.34 -24.34 -1.54
N PHE A 62 4.29 -24.32 -0.60
CA PHE A 62 4.22 -25.15 0.61
C PHE A 62 3.05 -24.77 1.52
N TYR A 63 2.68 -23.48 1.62
CA TYR A 63 1.58 -23.00 2.45
C TYR A 63 0.23 -22.99 1.73
N ASP A 64 0.21 -23.07 0.39
CA ASP A 64 -1.03 -23.13 -0.40
C ASP A 64 -1.97 -24.27 0.02
N ILE A 65 -1.44 -25.37 0.55
CA ILE A 65 -2.24 -26.52 1.03
C ILE A 65 -3.03 -26.19 2.30
N PHE A 66 -2.59 -25.19 3.07
CA PHE A 66 -3.25 -24.74 4.29
C PHE A 66 -4.09 -23.49 4.05
N PHE A 67 -3.52 -22.48 3.38
CA PHE A 67 -4.22 -21.25 3.02
C PHE A 67 -3.56 -20.58 1.82
N LYS A 68 -4.19 -20.68 0.65
CA LYS A 68 -3.68 -20.12 -0.61
C LYS A 68 -4.15 -18.69 -0.81
N VAL A 69 -3.22 -17.73 -0.95
CA VAL A 69 -3.49 -16.33 -1.30
C VAL A 69 -3.04 -16.06 -2.74
N ARG A 70 -3.90 -15.45 -3.56
CA ARG A 70 -3.60 -15.01 -4.93
C ARG A 70 -4.33 -13.70 -5.18
N ASP A 71 -3.74 -12.63 -4.68
CA ASP A 71 -4.36 -11.32 -4.68
C ASP A 71 -3.73 -10.43 -5.75
N LEU A 72 -4.57 -9.61 -6.36
CA LEU A 72 -4.21 -8.62 -7.35
C LEU A 72 -4.82 -7.29 -6.94
N PHE A 73 -4.00 -6.24 -6.94
CA PHE A 73 -4.44 -4.86 -6.88
C PHE A 73 -3.84 -4.12 -8.07
N GLU A 74 -4.66 -3.34 -8.76
CA GLU A 74 -4.27 -2.51 -9.88
C GLU A 74 -4.78 -1.09 -9.64
N SER A 75 -3.92 -0.10 -9.82
CA SER A 75 -4.34 1.31 -9.78
C SER A 75 -3.75 2.06 -10.95
N ARG A 76 -4.56 2.95 -11.51
CA ARG A 76 -4.13 3.93 -12.51
C ARG A 76 -4.38 5.33 -12.00
N PHE A 77 -3.32 6.13 -11.97
CA PHE A 77 -3.33 7.43 -11.33
C PHE A 77 -2.51 8.47 -12.09
N ASN A 78 -2.92 9.72 -11.92
CA ASN A 78 -2.38 10.86 -12.63
C ASN A 78 -0.91 11.12 -12.25
N THR A 79 -0.08 11.44 -13.25
CA THR A 79 1.35 11.71 -13.07
C THR A 79 1.64 13.01 -12.32
N VAL A 80 0.71 13.95 -12.22
CA VAL A 80 0.91 15.24 -11.57
C VAL A 80 0.66 15.12 -10.07
N ASN A 81 -0.53 14.73 -9.65
CA ASN A 81 -0.96 14.80 -8.26
C ASN A 81 -1.21 13.44 -7.58
N GLY A 82 -1.01 12.32 -8.31
CA GLY A 82 -1.22 10.97 -7.79
C GLY A 82 -2.69 10.59 -7.61
N ARG A 83 -3.64 11.43 -8.05
CA ARG A 83 -5.07 11.13 -7.95
C ARG A 83 -5.41 9.91 -8.83
N PRO A 84 -6.06 8.88 -8.28
CA PRO A 84 -6.50 7.75 -9.08
C PRO A 84 -7.70 8.11 -9.95
N PHE A 85 -7.82 7.40 -11.06
CA PHE A 85 -9.04 7.38 -11.87
C PHE A 85 -9.60 5.97 -12.04
N TYR A 86 -8.80 4.95 -11.74
CA TYR A 86 -9.20 3.56 -11.76
C TYR A 86 -8.47 2.79 -10.67
N PHE A 87 -9.21 1.95 -9.96
CA PHE A 87 -8.67 0.94 -9.06
C PHE A 87 -9.43 -0.37 -9.27
N HIS A 88 -8.71 -1.48 -9.20
CA HIS A 88 -9.28 -2.81 -9.22
C HIS A 88 -8.55 -3.70 -8.24
N ARG A 89 -9.30 -4.54 -7.54
CA ARG A 89 -8.75 -5.66 -6.78
C ARG A 89 -9.51 -6.95 -7.08
N ASP A 90 -8.75 -8.03 -7.15
CA ASP A 90 -9.24 -9.41 -7.27
C ASP A 90 -8.52 -10.24 -6.21
N ILE A 91 -9.29 -10.68 -5.21
CA ILE A 91 -8.80 -11.35 -4.00
C ILE A 91 -9.19 -12.81 -4.06
N ALA A 92 -8.21 -13.68 -3.84
CA ALA A 92 -8.42 -15.13 -3.80
C ALA A 92 -7.64 -15.77 -2.67
N GLU A 93 -8.28 -15.84 -1.51
CA GLU A 93 -7.71 -16.30 -0.24
C GLU A 93 -8.46 -17.54 0.28
N GLY A 94 -7.88 -18.73 0.13
CA GLY A 94 -8.54 -19.99 0.44
C GLY A 94 -9.84 -20.14 -0.35
N ARG A 95 -10.99 -20.12 0.35
CA ARG A 95 -12.34 -20.13 -0.24
C ARG A 95 -12.95 -18.73 -0.42
N TYR A 96 -12.32 -17.70 0.15
CA TYR A 96 -12.78 -16.33 0.03
C TYR A 96 -12.42 -15.79 -1.35
N ARG A 97 -13.40 -15.20 -2.04
CA ARG A 97 -13.23 -14.57 -3.35
C ARG A 97 -13.90 -13.22 -3.30
N MET A 98 -13.25 -12.20 -3.86
CA MET A 98 -13.84 -10.89 -3.93
C MET A 98 -13.25 -10.07 -5.08
N LYS A 99 -14.11 -9.35 -5.79
CA LYS A 99 -13.71 -8.32 -6.75
C LYS A 99 -14.24 -6.97 -6.33
N ASN A 100 -13.42 -5.94 -6.50
CA ASN A 100 -13.84 -4.57 -6.27
C ASN A 100 -13.18 -3.64 -7.28
N THR A 101 -14.00 -2.87 -7.98
CA THR A 101 -13.56 -1.88 -8.97
C THR A 101 -14.06 -0.51 -8.57
N HIS A 102 -13.19 0.50 -8.67
CA HIS A 102 -13.53 1.90 -8.48
C HIS A 102 -13.20 2.71 -9.72
N HIS A 103 -14.14 3.56 -10.13
CA HIS A 103 -13.90 4.62 -11.11
C HIS A 103 -14.09 5.98 -10.46
N TYR A 104 -13.00 6.76 -10.38
CA TYR A 104 -13.04 8.08 -9.74
C TYR A 104 -13.43 9.13 -10.77
N ASN A 105 -14.45 9.92 -10.44
CA ASN A 105 -15.00 10.94 -11.31
C ASN A 105 -14.34 12.32 -11.05
N LYS A 106 -14.60 13.26 -11.98
CA LYS A 106 -14.08 14.64 -11.90
C LYS A 106 -14.69 15.43 -10.74
N ASP A 107 -15.92 15.12 -10.36
CA ASP A 107 -16.67 15.74 -9.25
C ASP A 107 -16.37 15.10 -7.89
N TYR A 108 -15.32 14.28 -7.80
CA TYR A 108 -14.89 13.56 -6.59
C TYR A 108 -15.80 12.41 -6.14
N THR A 109 -16.87 12.11 -6.87
CA THR A 109 -17.62 10.87 -6.66
C THR A 109 -16.83 9.66 -7.16
N ILE A 110 -17.16 8.48 -6.63
CA ILE A 110 -16.50 7.22 -6.99
C ILE A 110 -17.58 6.19 -7.28
N ASN A 111 -17.63 5.69 -8.52
CA ASN A 111 -18.46 4.54 -8.85
C ASN A 111 -17.75 3.28 -8.36
N ALA A 112 -18.32 2.60 -7.36
CA ALA A 112 -17.78 1.38 -6.79
C ALA A 112 -18.64 0.19 -7.15
N THR A 113 -18.01 -0.85 -7.70
CA THR A 113 -18.63 -2.14 -7.93
C THR A 113 -17.96 -3.16 -7.03
N VAL A 114 -18.73 -3.91 -6.25
CA VAL A 114 -18.23 -4.93 -5.31
C VAL A 114 -18.93 -6.25 -5.59
N GLN A 115 -18.17 -7.33 -5.72
CA GLN A 115 -18.68 -8.69 -5.82
C GLN A 115 -17.98 -9.58 -4.79
N ARG A 116 -18.75 -10.24 -3.92
CA ARG A 116 -18.23 -11.19 -2.92
C ARG A 116 -18.65 -12.60 -3.32
N LYS A 117 -17.71 -13.53 -3.37
CA LYS A 117 -17.94 -14.94 -3.74
C LYS A 117 -18.78 -15.06 -5.02
N SER A 118 -19.93 -15.74 -4.94
CA SER A 118 -20.89 -15.95 -6.02
C SER A 118 -22.06 -14.95 -5.98
N ASP A 119 -22.04 -13.97 -5.08
CA ASP A 119 -23.11 -13.01 -4.96
C ASP A 119 -23.14 -12.09 -6.20
N PRO A 120 -24.31 -11.52 -6.55
CA PRO A 120 -24.39 -10.49 -7.57
C PRO A 120 -23.47 -9.31 -7.24
N ALA A 121 -22.90 -8.70 -8.28
CA ALA A 121 -22.17 -7.45 -8.11
C ALA A 121 -23.12 -6.34 -7.63
N ARG A 122 -22.64 -5.54 -6.68
CA ARG A 122 -23.35 -4.38 -6.13
C ARG A 122 -22.63 -3.11 -6.55
N ASP A 123 -23.40 -2.20 -7.14
CA ASP A 123 -22.92 -0.86 -7.48
C ASP A 123 -23.31 0.14 -6.39
N THR A 124 -22.36 1.00 -6.01
CA THR A 124 -22.51 2.05 -5.02
C THR A 124 -21.83 3.33 -5.53
N LEU A 125 -22.49 4.47 -5.37
CA LEU A 125 -21.87 5.78 -5.61
C LEU A 125 -21.33 6.34 -4.29
N LEU A 126 -20.01 6.40 -4.16
CA LEU A 126 -19.34 6.93 -2.98
C LEU A 126 -19.04 8.42 -3.13
N LYS A 127 -19.04 9.14 -1.99
CA LYS A 127 -18.66 10.55 -1.92
C LYS A 127 -17.23 10.66 -1.44
N GLY A 128 -16.30 10.81 -2.38
CA GLY A 128 -14.91 11.10 -2.09
C GLY A 128 -14.63 12.60 -1.96
N THR A 129 -13.36 12.91 -1.78
CA THR A 129 -12.82 14.27 -1.82
C THR A 129 -11.70 14.36 -2.84
N VAL A 130 -11.10 15.54 -2.98
CA VAL A 130 -9.88 15.72 -3.78
C VAL A 130 -8.73 14.84 -3.26
N CYS A 131 -8.69 14.52 -1.96
CA CYS A 131 -7.66 13.72 -1.31
C CYS A 131 -8.12 12.30 -0.95
N THR A 132 -9.15 11.77 -1.62
CA THR A 132 -9.55 10.37 -1.48
C THR A 132 -8.86 9.53 -2.55
N PHE A 133 -8.03 8.59 -2.12
CA PHE A 133 -7.23 7.72 -2.98
C PHE A 133 -7.80 6.28 -3.01
N ASP A 134 -7.12 5.39 -3.72
CA ASP A 134 -7.19 3.94 -3.48
C ASP A 134 -5.93 3.50 -2.71
N LEU A 135 -5.87 2.27 -2.21
CA LEU A 135 -4.72 1.81 -1.41
C LEU A 135 -3.37 1.90 -2.15
N VAL A 136 -3.33 1.60 -3.45
CA VAL A 136 -2.10 1.56 -4.24
C VAL A 136 -1.66 2.96 -4.64
N SER A 137 -2.58 3.81 -5.11
CA SER A 137 -2.25 5.21 -5.39
C SER A 137 -1.88 5.97 -4.12
N LEU A 138 -2.49 5.65 -2.98
CA LEU A 138 -2.13 6.18 -1.68
C LEU A 138 -0.71 5.78 -1.25
N PHE A 139 -0.32 4.53 -1.46
CA PHE A 139 1.06 4.07 -1.25
C PHE A 139 2.06 4.96 -2.01
N TYR A 140 1.82 5.23 -3.29
CA TYR A 140 2.69 6.11 -4.08
C TYR A 140 2.59 7.57 -3.65
N PHE A 141 1.40 8.10 -3.38
CA PHE A 141 1.24 9.48 -2.93
C PHE A 141 1.98 9.74 -1.61
N ALA A 142 1.84 8.85 -0.62
CA ALA A 142 2.46 8.96 0.69
C ALA A 142 3.99 9.04 0.63
N ARG A 143 4.61 8.39 -0.37
CA ARG A 143 6.06 8.46 -0.62
C ARG A 143 6.56 9.83 -1.06
N ASN A 144 5.67 10.77 -1.36
CA ASN A 144 6.03 12.15 -1.74
C ASN A 144 5.69 13.18 -0.67
N LEU A 145 5.22 12.73 0.50
CA LEU A 145 4.92 13.62 1.61
C LEU A 145 6.21 14.08 2.30
N ASP A 146 6.21 15.34 2.72
CA ASP A 146 7.33 15.94 3.45
C ASP A 146 7.11 15.79 4.96
N PHE A 147 8.04 15.12 5.61
CA PHE A 147 8.05 14.87 7.06
C PHE A 147 9.22 15.58 7.77
N SER A 148 9.79 16.62 7.16
CA SER A 148 10.84 17.43 7.77
C SER A 148 10.33 18.21 8.99
N GLU A 149 9.14 18.79 8.90
CA GLU A 149 8.54 19.65 9.94
C GLU A 149 7.38 19.01 10.70
N VAL A 150 7.05 17.74 10.43
CA VAL A 150 5.93 17.06 11.10
C VAL A 150 6.33 16.64 12.52
N PRO A 151 5.64 17.12 13.58
CA PRO A 151 5.96 16.71 14.94
C PRO A 151 5.58 15.25 15.18
N ALA A 152 6.42 14.54 15.94
CA ALA A 152 6.16 13.15 16.29
C ALA A 152 4.88 13.02 17.13
N GLY A 153 4.08 11.98 16.88
CA GLY A 153 2.84 11.66 17.58
C GLY A 153 1.60 12.42 17.10
N VAL A 154 1.76 13.46 16.27
CA VAL A 154 0.63 14.26 15.78
C VAL A 154 -0.15 13.49 14.70
N PRO A 155 -1.47 13.24 14.90
CA PRO A 155 -2.29 12.57 13.90
C PRO A 155 -2.42 13.40 12.63
N GLN A 156 -2.18 12.77 11.48
CA GLN A 156 -2.34 13.32 10.15
C GLN A 156 -3.44 12.55 9.41
N PRO A 157 -4.39 13.24 8.73
CA PRO A 157 -5.52 12.58 8.09
C PRO A 157 -5.10 11.81 6.83
N ILE A 158 -5.79 10.71 6.56
CA ILE A 158 -5.66 9.91 5.35
C ILE A 158 -7.05 9.46 4.90
N SER A 159 -7.33 9.55 3.60
CA SER A 159 -8.63 9.19 3.03
C SER A 159 -8.45 8.24 1.85
N PHE A 160 -9.14 7.11 1.88
CA PHE A 160 -9.13 6.15 0.77
C PHE A 160 -10.47 5.44 0.64
N ALA A 161 -10.80 5.07 -0.59
CA ALA A 161 -11.94 4.20 -0.87
C ALA A 161 -11.47 2.74 -0.93
N ILE A 162 -12.24 1.85 -0.33
CA ILE A 162 -12.08 0.41 -0.45
C ILE A 162 -13.45 -0.24 -0.25
N ASP A 163 -13.73 -1.33 -0.97
CA ASP A 163 -15.07 -1.96 -0.94
C ASP A 163 -16.12 -0.94 -1.45
N ASP A 164 -17.21 -0.79 -0.71
CA ASP A 164 -18.31 0.12 -0.92
C ASP A 164 -18.31 1.28 0.10
N GLU A 165 -17.13 1.67 0.61
CA GLU A 165 -16.98 2.73 1.60
C GLU A 165 -15.73 3.62 1.37
N VAL A 166 -15.80 4.87 1.86
CA VAL A 166 -14.65 5.79 1.98
C VAL A 166 -14.25 5.88 3.44
N PHE A 167 -13.03 5.46 3.73
CA PHE A 167 -12.46 5.51 5.08
C PHE A 167 -11.64 6.79 5.26
N ASN A 168 -11.88 7.46 6.38
CA ASN A 168 -11.11 8.62 6.82
C ASN A 168 -10.42 8.27 8.14
N LEU A 169 -9.14 7.96 8.05
CA LEU A 169 -8.32 7.52 9.18
C LEU A 169 -7.22 8.53 9.48
N TYR A 170 -6.35 8.16 10.42
CA TYR A 170 -5.18 8.93 10.75
C TYR A 170 -3.94 8.03 10.78
N TYR A 171 -2.81 8.61 10.38
CA TYR A 171 -1.48 8.08 10.64
C TYR A 171 -0.70 9.05 11.52
N LYS A 172 0.37 8.58 12.15
CA LYS A 172 1.28 9.38 12.99
C LYS A 172 2.70 9.09 12.57
N PHE A 173 3.50 10.14 12.38
CA PHE A 173 4.95 10.00 12.38
C PHE A 173 5.42 9.80 13.83
N LEU A 174 6.24 8.79 14.09
CA LEU A 174 6.70 8.44 15.44
C LEU A 174 8.14 8.85 15.70
N GLY A 175 8.88 9.27 14.68
CA GLY A 175 10.28 9.67 14.78
C GLY A 175 11.19 8.95 13.80
N ARG A 176 12.47 9.32 13.83
CA ARG A 176 13.54 8.69 13.05
C ARG A 176 14.32 7.73 13.92
N GLU A 177 14.64 6.55 13.39
CA GLU A 177 15.48 5.56 14.05
C GLU A 177 16.31 4.76 13.04
N ASN A 178 17.42 4.18 13.52
CA ASN A 178 18.16 3.18 12.75
C ASN A 178 17.50 1.82 12.95
N LYS A 179 17.04 1.19 11.86
CA LYS A 179 16.33 -0.09 11.90
C LYS A 179 17.09 -1.15 11.10
N ARG A 180 17.25 -2.33 11.69
CA ARG A 180 17.72 -3.54 10.98
C ARG A 180 16.58 -4.12 10.15
N ILE A 181 16.80 -4.28 8.86
CA ILE A 181 15.90 -4.93 7.91
C ILE A 181 16.49 -6.32 7.59
N PRO A 182 15.80 -7.42 7.97
CA PRO A 182 16.34 -8.76 7.76
C PRO A 182 16.67 -9.03 6.29
N GLY A 183 17.89 -9.51 6.03
CA GLY A 183 18.42 -9.75 4.69
C GLY A 183 18.99 -8.53 3.97
N LEU A 184 18.69 -7.30 4.40
CA LEU A 184 19.13 -6.07 3.71
C LEU A 184 20.12 -5.20 4.51
N GLY A 185 20.23 -5.38 5.83
CA GLY A 185 21.18 -4.63 6.68
C GLY A 185 20.51 -3.57 7.54
N HIS A 186 21.22 -2.51 7.91
CA HIS A 186 20.68 -1.41 8.70
C HIS A 186 20.37 -0.18 7.83
N PHE A 187 19.32 0.54 8.19
CA PHE A 187 18.85 1.71 7.46
C PHE A 187 18.51 2.83 8.42
N LYS A 188 18.74 4.08 8.01
CA LYS A 188 18.05 5.24 8.58
C LYS A 188 16.59 5.17 8.15
N THR A 189 15.67 5.25 9.09
CA THR A 189 14.25 5.08 8.82
C THR A 189 13.40 6.12 9.51
N MET A 190 12.26 6.42 8.90
CA MET A 190 11.14 7.10 9.55
C MET A 190 10.11 6.05 9.96
N LYS A 191 9.68 6.11 11.21
CA LYS A 191 8.70 5.19 11.78
C LYS A 191 7.31 5.83 11.79
N PHE A 192 6.30 5.07 11.41
CA PHE A 192 4.91 5.52 11.37
C PHE A 192 4.00 4.51 12.06
N ALA A 193 2.88 5.02 12.57
CA ALA A 193 1.74 4.20 12.99
C ALA A 193 0.50 4.63 12.19
N ALA A 194 -0.28 3.66 11.71
CA ALA A 194 -1.55 3.93 11.05
C ALA A 194 -2.64 3.01 11.60
N LYS A 195 -3.83 3.54 11.84
CA LYS A 195 -4.98 2.72 12.23
C LYS A 195 -5.40 1.81 11.09
N VAL A 196 -5.84 0.60 11.42
CA VAL A 196 -6.40 -0.35 10.46
C VAL A 196 -7.92 -0.28 10.48
N VAL A 197 -8.54 -0.46 9.31
CA VAL A 197 -9.99 -0.65 9.21
C VAL A 197 -10.35 -2.00 9.84
N ALA A 198 -11.39 -2.03 10.68
CA ALA A 198 -11.91 -3.27 11.22
C ALA A 198 -12.43 -4.19 10.11
N GLY A 199 -12.21 -5.49 10.23
CA GLY A 199 -12.62 -6.48 9.23
C GLY A 199 -12.51 -7.91 9.76
N GLU A 200 -12.46 -8.91 8.88
CA GLU A 200 -12.36 -10.32 9.31
C GLU A 200 -11.04 -10.63 10.05
N VAL A 201 -9.97 -9.89 9.77
CA VAL A 201 -8.62 -10.12 10.33
C VAL A 201 -8.25 -9.12 11.44
N PHE A 202 -8.86 -7.93 11.46
CA PHE A 202 -8.51 -6.82 12.34
C PHE A 202 -9.69 -6.41 13.21
N SER A 203 -9.46 -6.20 14.51
CA SER A 203 -10.50 -5.68 15.42
C SER A 203 -10.72 -4.18 15.27
N GLY A 204 -9.83 -3.48 14.56
CA GLY A 204 -9.86 -2.03 14.35
C GLY A 204 -9.25 -1.23 15.50
N LYS A 205 -8.73 -1.91 16.52
CA LYS A 205 -7.96 -1.30 17.62
C LYS A 205 -6.44 -1.35 17.36
N GLU A 206 -6.03 -2.17 16.41
CA GLU A 206 -4.64 -2.36 16.03
C GLU A 206 -4.11 -1.18 15.22
N GLU A 207 -2.82 -0.87 15.42
CA GLU A 207 -2.06 0.03 14.56
C GLU A 207 -1.04 -0.79 13.77
N ILE A 208 -0.94 -0.56 12.46
CA ILE A 208 0.20 -1.03 11.66
C ILE A 208 1.36 -0.09 11.97
N ILE A 209 2.51 -0.68 12.28
CA ILE A 209 3.78 0.06 12.37
C ILE A 209 4.53 -0.10 11.06
N LEU A 210 4.96 1.00 10.46
CA LEU A 210 5.75 1.02 9.24
C LEU A 210 7.09 1.70 9.45
N TRP A 211 8.14 1.14 8.86
CA TRP A 211 9.44 1.76 8.72
C TRP A 211 9.68 2.05 7.25
N VAL A 212 9.92 3.33 6.95
CA VAL A 212 10.16 3.84 5.60
C VAL A 212 11.60 4.33 5.52
N SER A 213 12.27 4.15 4.37
CA SER A 213 13.61 4.67 4.17
C SER A 213 13.64 6.19 4.36
N ASP A 214 14.61 6.68 5.15
CA ASP A 214 14.84 8.12 5.33
C ASP A 214 15.77 8.63 4.20
N ASP A 215 15.24 8.63 2.98
CA ASP A 215 15.87 9.14 1.76
C ASP A 215 14.83 9.54 0.72
N ALA A 216 15.29 10.06 -0.42
CA ALA A 216 14.42 10.56 -1.48
C ALA A 216 13.52 9.48 -2.14
N ASN A 217 13.77 8.18 -1.91
CA ASN A 217 12.91 7.13 -2.46
C ASN A 217 11.71 6.81 -1.56
N MET A 218 11.81 7.11 -0.26
CA MET A 218 10.74 6.89 0.72
C MET A 218 10.15 5.47 0.64
N VAL A 219 10.99 4.45 0.45
CA VAL A 219 10.53 3.06 0.24
C VAL A 219 10.11 2.47 1.58
N PRO A 220 8.89 1.92 1.73
CA PRO A 220 8.56 1.12 2.90
C PRO A 220 9.49 -0.09 2.97
N LEU A 221 10.22 -0.24 4.07
CA LEU A 221 11.23 -1.28 4.27
C LEU A 221 10.71 -2.43 5.13
N LEU A 222 9.85 -2.13 6.10
CA LEU A 222 9.27 -3.09 7.02
C LEU A 222 7.89 -2.59 7.46
N PHE A 223 6.93 -3.49 7.56
CA PHE A 223 5.69 -3.23 8.29
C PHE A 223 5.40 -4.39 9.24
N GLU A 224 4.74 -4.06 10.33
CA GLU A 224 4.37 -4.98 11.38
C GLU A 224 2.92 -4.69 11.78
N THR A 225 2.08 -5.72 11.77
CA THR A 225 0.70 -5.61 12.20
C THR A 225 0.34 -6.73 13.16
N PRO A 226 -0.13 -6.42 14.38
CA PRO A 226 -0.79 -7.43 15.19
C PRO A 226 -2.08 -7.84 14.49
N ILE A 227 -2.42 -9.12 14.62
CA ILE A 227 -3.70 -9.69 14.18
C ILE A 227 -4.30 -10.47 15.35
N MET A 228 -5.55 -10.90 15.25
CA MET A 228 -6.24 -11.59 16.35
C MET A 228 -5.44 -12.76 16.94
N VAL A 229 -4.71 -13.51 16.10
CA VAL A 229 -3.84 -14.60 16.53
C VAL A 229 -2.46 -14.44 15.89
N GLY A 230 -1.54 -13.83 16.63
CA GLY A 230 -0.14 -13.65 16.23
C GLY A 230 0.15 -12.28 15.62
N LYS A 231 1.15 -12.24 14.74
CA LYS A 231 1.62 -11.02 14.09
C LYS A 231 2.00 -11.32 12.65
N VAL A 232 1.63 -10.41 11.75
CA VAL A 232 2.11 -10.42 10.37
C VAL A 232 3.16 -9.34 10.22
N THR A 233 4.29 -9.71 9.63
CA THR A 233 5.38 -8.78 9.33
C THR A 233 5.67 -8.88 7.83
N GLY A 234 5.82 -7.76 7.14
CA GLY A 234 6.31 -7.75 5.76
C GLY A 234 7.59 -6.94 5.65
N ARG A 235 8.60 -7.50 5.00
CA ARG A 235 9.92 -6.85 4.83
C ARG A 235 10.28 -6.74 3.37
N LEU A 236 10.89 -5.63 2.98
CA LEU A 236 11.50 -5.48 1.67
C LEU A 236 12.59 -6.54 1.52
N SER A 237 12.59 -7.22 0.39
CA SER A 237 13.55 -8.27 0.06
C SER A 237 14.35 -7.95 -1.20
N LEU A 238 13.69 -7.33 -2.18
CA LEU A 238 14.28 -6.90 -3.43
C LEU A 238 13.67 -5.56 -3.84
N PHE A 239 14.49 -4.72 -4.43
CA PHE A 239 14.07 -3.51 -5.12
C PHE A 239 14.86 -3.40 -6.42
N ASP A 240 14.22 -2.88 -7.46
CA ASP A 240 14.84 -2.65 -8.75
C ASP A 240 14.34 -1.33 -9.35
N ASN A 241 15.23 -0.69 -10.11
CA ASN A 241 14.98 0.55 -10.84
C ASN A 241 14.37 1.69 -9.99
N LEU A 242 14.85 1.83 -8.76
CA LEU A 242 14.58 3.00 -7.92
C LEU A 242 15.01 4.29 -8.62
N LYS A 243 14.33 5.40 -8.31
CA LYS A 243 14.63 6.68 -8.95
C LYS A 243 15.94 7.30 -8.43
N TYR A 244 16.19 7.19 -7.13
CA TYR A 244 17.38 7.71 -6.48
C TYR A 244 18.22 6.57 -5.88
N PRO A 245 19.54 6.78 -5.66
CA PRO A 245 20.33 5.88 -4.84
C PRO A 245 19.73 5.71 -3.44
N LEU A 246 19.84 4.51 -2.88
CA LEU A 246 19.31 4.19 -1.55
C LEU A 246 20.24 4.71 -0.44
N SER A 247 20.29 6.03 -0.28
CA SER A 247 21.22 6.72 0.65
C SER A 247 20.91 6.51 2.13
N SER A 248 19.74 5.96 2.46
CA SER A 248 19.38 5.58 3.82
C SER A 248 20.12 4.34 4.33
N LYS A 249 20.68 3.52 3.45
CA LYS A 249 21.38 2.28 3.83
C LYS A 249 22.69 2.60 4.56
N LEU A 250 22.84 2.05 5.75
CA LEU A 250 24.06 2.17 6.56
C LEU A 250 25.09 1.12 6.09
N LYS A 251 26.37 1.52 6.12
CA LYS A 251 27.50 0.63 5.85
C LYS A 251 27.70 -0.37 6.98
#